data_AF-A0A6A2ZHD8-F1
#
_entry.id   AF-A0A6A2ZHD8-F1
#
_cell.length_a   1.000
_cell.length_b   1.000
_cell.length_c   1.000
_cell.angle_alpha   90.00
_cell.angle_beta   90.00
_cell.angle_gamma   90.00
#
_symmetry.space_group_name_H-M   'P 1'
#
loop_
_entity.id
_entity.type
_entity.pdbx_description
1 polymer ?
#
loop_
_entity_poly.entity_id
_entity_poly.type
_entity_poly.pdbx_seq_one_letter_code
_entity_poly.pdbx_strand_id
1 'polypeptide(L)'
;MAEEHRCQAPKGHHLCVNNCGFLGSPTTMNLCSKCYRDYRLKEQASSANSSISTSPSPSSTVVESVCQIPLLALPEVEGVSPVSAVTIVQRRRQQQQQQQPHRCMVCRKRVGLTGFKCKCGITFCGSNRYPENHGCTFDLKRAGREEIARANPVVKAEKLVKI
;
A
#
# COMPACT_ATOMS: atom_id res chain seq x y z
N MET A 1 -17.28 -24.97 23.63
CA MET A 1 -18.39 -24.86 22.66
C MET A 1 -18.21 -23.52 21.96
N ALA A 2 -17.94 -23.53 20.65
CA ALA A 2 -17.70 -22.32 19.87
C ALA A 2 -19.04 -21.79 19.36
N GLU A 3 -19.36 -20.55 19.70
CA GLU A 3 -20.60 -19.88 19.32
C GLU A 3 -20.58 -19.55 17.82
N GLU A 4 -21.49 -20.15 17.07
CA GLU A 4 -21.60 -19.97 15.62
C GLU A 4 -22.13 -18.57 15.29
N HIS A 5 -21.26 -17.70 14.78
CA HIS A 5 -21.70 -16.47 14.12
C HIS A 5 -22.39 -16.80 12.79
N ARG A 6 -23.70 -17.01 12.87
CA ARG A 6 -24.63 -17.17 11.74
C ARG A 6 -24.44 -16.01 10.76
N CYS A 7 -23.94 -16.31 9.55
CA CYS A 7 -23.84 -15.36 8.44
C CYS A 7 -25.25 -14.78 8.15
N GLN A 8 -25.52 -13.55 8.57
CA GLN A 8 -26.74 -12.85 8.21
C GLN A 8 -26.70 -12.54 6.71
N ALA A 9 -27.74 -12.95 5.99
CA ALA A 9 -27.91 -12.65 4.57
C ALA A 9 -27.77 -11.12 4.35
N PRO A 10 -27.05 -10.68 3.30
CA PRO A 10 -26.78 -9.26 3.10
C PRO A 10 -28.08 -8.56 2.74
N LYS A 11 -28.60 -7.75 3.68
CA LYS A 11 -29.61 -6.72 3.39
C LYS A 11 -29.08 -5.93 2.19
N GLY A 12 -29.92 -5.78 1.17
CA GLY A 12 -29.55 -5.26 -0.14
C GLY A 12 -28.68 -4.01 -0.08
N HIS A 13 -27.81 -3.84 -1.08
CA HIS A 13 -26.88 -2.72 -1.13
C HIS A 13 -27.67 -1.40 -1.24
N HIS A 14 -27.88 -0.71 -0.11
CA HIS A 14 -28.54 0.59 -0.08
C HIS A 14 -27.54 1.67 -0.51
N LEU A 15 -27.94 2.52 -1.46
CA LEU A 15 -27.13 3.65 -1.87
C LEU A 15 -27.15 4.72 -0.78
N CYS A 16 -26.08 5.53 -0.74
CA CYS A 16 -25.97 6.66 0.16
C CYS A 16 -27.18 7.58 0.00
N VAL A 17 -27.78 8.00 1.12
CA VAL A 17 -28.93 8.92 1.12
C VAL A 17 -28.64 10.22 0.35
N ASN A 18 -27.38 10.68 0.35
CA ASN A 18 -26.95 11.86 -0.41
C ASN A 18 -26.77 11.61 -1.92
N ASN A 19 -27.18 10.45 -2.42
CA ASN A 19 -27.10 10.05 -3.84
C ASN A 19 -25.72 10.23 -4.48
N CYS A 20 -24.65 10.08 -3.70
CA CYS A 20 -23.27 10.29 -4.17
C CYS A 20 -22.67 9.10 -4.93
N GLY A 21 -23.46 8.08 -5.25
CA GLY A 21 -23.03 6.88 -6.00
C GLY A 21 -22.27 5.84 -5.18
N PHE A 22 -22.10 6.03 -3.87
CA PHE A 22 -21.48 5.05 -2.97
C PHE A 22 -22.52 4.37 -2.09
N LEU A 23 -22.19 3.18 -1.57
CA LEU A 23 -23.07 2.42 -0.67
C LEU A 23 -23.09 3.05 0.73
N GLY A 24 -24.28 3.13 1.31
CA GLY A 24 -24.52 3.49 2.69
C GLY A 24 -24.63 2.24 3.56
N SER A 25 -24.18 2.33 4.81
CA SER A 25 -24.39 1.26 5.79
C SER A 25 -25.55 1.61 6.74
N PRO A 26 -26.38 0.64 7.15
CA PRO A 26 -27.46 0.91 8.11
C PRO A 26 -26.93 1.38 9.48
N THR A 27 -25.70 1.00 9.84
CA THR A 27 -25.02 1.45 11.05
C THR A 27 -24.64 2.95 11.00
N THR A 28 -24.46 3.51 9.80
CA THR A 28 -24.09 4.92 9.57
C THR A 28 -25.23 5.73 8.97
N MET A 29 -26.48 5.43 9.37
CA MET A 29 -27.69 6.08 8.84
C MET A 29 -27.79 6.07 7.30
N ASN A 30 -27.36 4.98 6.66
CA ASN A 30 -27.29 4.85 5.20
C ASN A 30 -26.45 5.94 4.52
N LEU A 31 -25.50 6.57 5.21
CA LEU A 31 -24.49 7.42 4.59
C LEU A 31 -23.24 6.61 4.22
N CYS A 32 -22.62 6.95 3.10
CA CYS A 32 -21.30 6.44 2.75
C CYS A 32 -20.23 7.00 3.70
N SER A 33 -19.05 6.40 3.72
CA SER A 33 -17.94 6.80 4.60
C SER A 33 -17.50 8.26 4.44
N LYS A 34 -17.64 8.85 3.25
CA LYS A 34 -17.36 10.27 3.01
C LYS A 34 -18.46 11.16 3.60
N CYS A 35 -19.70 10.96 3.18
CA CYS A 35 -20.82 11.75 3.66
C CYS A 35 -21.03 11.63 5.17
N TYR A 36 -20.77 10.46 5.76
CA TYR A 36 -20.87 10.27 7.21
C TYR A 36 -19.84 11.10 7.98
N ARG A 37 -18.60 11.21 7.47
CA ARG A 37 -17.59 12.10 8.05
C ARG A 37 -18.03 13.56 7.96
N ASP A 38 -18.54 13.99 6.82
CA ASP A 38 -19.02 15.36 6.62
C ASP A 38 -20.20 15.67 7.57
N TYR A 39 -21.12 14.71 7.73
CA TYR A 39 -22.21 14.80 8.69
C TYR A 39 -21.71 14.93 10.13
N ARG A 40 -20.74 14.11 10.55
CA ARG A 40 -20.14 14.18 11.90
C ARG A 40 -19.44 15.51 12.17
N LEU A 41 -18.71 16.04 11.18
CA LEU A 41 -18.09 17.36 11.28
C LEU A 41 -19.15 18.46 11.43
N LYS A 42 -20.29 18.33 10.72
CA LYS A 42 -21.40 19.27 10.83
C LYS A 42 -22.14 19.17 12.16
N GLU A 43 -22.35 17.98 12.72
CA GLU A 43 -22.94 17.79 14.05
C GLU A 43 -22.10 18.42 15.17
N GLN A 44 -20.77 18.27 15.08
CA GLN A 44 -19.83 18.87 16.02
C GLN A 44 -19.79 20.39 15.89
N ALA A 45 -19.84 20.92 14.66
CA ALA A 45 -19.95 22.36 14.42
C ALA A 45 -21.28 22.93 14.91
N SER A 46 -22.40 22.20 14.77
CA SER A 46 -23.69 22.63 15.33
C SER A 46 -23.75 22.56 16.86
N SER A 47 -22.97 21.67 17.49
CA SER A 47 -22.84 21.61 18.96
C SER A 47 -21.90 22.67 19.54
N ALA A 48 -21.00 23.23 18.71
CA ALA A 48 -20.12 24.33 19.10
C ALA A 48 -20.73 25.73 18.89
N ASN A 49 -21.91 25.82 18.25
CA ASN A 49 -22.51 27.09 17.84
C ASN A 49 -23.80 27.44 18.62
N SER A 50 -24.11 26.76 19.73
CA SER A 50 -25.04 27.26 20.74
C SER A 50 -24.38 28.32 21.62
N SER A 51 -23.82 29.35 20.98
CA SER A 51 -23.49 30.66 21.54
C SER A 51 -23.14 31.57 20.36
N ILE A 52 -23.92 32.64 20.22
CA ILE A 52 -23.68 33.84 19.38
C ILE A 52 -24.23 33.75 17.96
N SER A 53 -25.49 34.15 17.86
CA SER A 53 -26.05 34.87 16.72
C SER A 53 -25.17 36.08 16.38
N THR A 54 -24.89 36.29 15.09
CA THR A 54 -25.20 37.52 14.31
C THR A 54 -24.39 37.49 13.00
N SER A 55 -25.08 37.29 11.88
CA SER A 55 -24.66 37.70 10.53
C SER A 55 -25.10 39.17 10.31
N PRO A 56 -24.53 39.99 9.38
CA PRO A 56 -24.42 39.62 7.96
C PRO A 56 -23.16 40.10 7.20
N SER A 57 -22.99 39.49 6.01
CA SER A 57 -22.07 39.78 4.89
C SER A 57 -22.40 41.12 4.16
N PRO A 58 -21.88 41.44 2.95
CA PRO A 58 -20.64 41.07 2.23
C PRO A 58 -19.90 42.31 1.63
N SER A 59 -18.69 42.15 1.06
CA SER A 59 -18.23 42.92 -0.13
C SER A 59 -16.96 42.34 -0.75
N SER A 60 -17.04 42.11 -2.06
CA SER A 60 -15.95 41.72 -2.96
C SER A 60 -14.94 42.86 -3.14
N THR A 61 -13.67 42.52 -3.37
CA THR A 61 -12.85 43.17 -4.40
C THR A 61 -11.61 42.33 -4.69
N VAL A 62 -11.37 42.18 -5.98
CA VAL A 62 -10.24 41.51 -6.62
C VAL A 62 -9.04 42.45 -6.57
N VAL A 63 -7.85 41.98 -6.20
CA VAL A 63 -6.60 42.27 -6.92
C VAL A 63 -5.46 41.37 -6.44
N GLU A 64 -4.79 40.82 -7.44
CA GLU A 64 -3.55 40.06 -7.47
C GLU A 64 -2.35 40.98 -7.12
N SER A 65 -1.26 40.44 -6.55
CA SER A 65 0.14 40.78 -6.87
C SER A 65 1.13 40.72 -5.66
N VAL A 66 2.04 39.74 -5.78
CA VAL A 66 3.47 39.70 -5.38
C VAL A 66 3.88 39.57 -3.90
N CYS A 67 4.60 38.46 -3.68
CA CYS A 67 5.39 38.07 -2.51
C CYS A 67 6.62 38.95 -2.30
N GLN A 68 6.83 39.46 -1.08
CA GLN A 68 8.17 39.76 -0.58
C GLN A 68 8.29 39.40 0.91
N ILE A 69 9.27 38.56 1.21
CA ILE A 69 9.72 38.16 2.56
C ILE A 69 11.09 38.81 2.78
N PRO A 70 11.34 39.54 3.88
CA PRO A 70 12.70 39.85 4.35
C PRO A 70 13.13 38.80 5.40
N LEU A 71 14.12 37.96 5.09
CA LEU A 71 15.56 38.09 5.39
C LEU A 71 15.93 37.61 6.81
N LEU A 72 16.51 36.40 6.85
CA LEU A 72 17.11 35.77 8.03
C LEU A 72 18.53 36.29 8.24
N ALA A 73 18.82 36.77 9.45
CA ALA A 73 20.17 37.09 9.92
C ALA A 73 20.80 35.87 10.61
N LEU A 74 22.01 35.52 10.19
CA LEU A 74 22.92 34.58 10.86
C LEU A 74 23.50 35.21 12.15
N PRO A 75 23.93 34.38 13.11
CA PRO A 75 25.34 34.46 13.44
C PRO A 75 26.02 33.10 13.58
N GLU A 76 27.21 33.04 12.99
CA GLU A 76 28.35 32.18 13.33
C GLU A 76 28.74 32.35 14.80
N VAL A 77 29.07 31.26 15.50
CA VAL A 77 30.23 31.21 16.39
C VAL A 77 30.68 29.76 16.57
N GLU A 78 31.95 29.52 16.26
CA GLU A 78 32.69 28.31 16.59
C GLU A 78 32.90 28.17 18.11
N GLY A 79 33.03 26.94 18.60
CA GLY A 79 33.32 26.71 20.02
C GLY A 79 33.39 25.25 20.45
N VAL A 80 34.49 24.59 20.10
CA VAL A 80 35.30 23.63 20.89
C VAL A 80 34.60 22.68 21.88
N SER A 81 34.84 21.38 21.67
CA SER A 81 34.50 20.24 22.55
C SER A 81 35.03 20.37 23.99
N PRO A 82 34.41 19.65 24.93
CA PRO A 82 35.19 18.60 25.57
C PRO A 82 34.44 17.27 25.80
N VAL A 83 35.20 16.21 25.47
CA VAL A 83 35.27 14.86 26.02
C VAL A 83 34.40 14.54 27.24
N SER A 84 33.60 13.47 27.16
CA SER A 84 33.41 12.55 28.29
C SER A 84 32.83 11.19 27.90
N ALA A 85 33.54 10.17 28.39
CA ALA A 85 33.09 8.82 28.75
C ALA A 85 32.37 7.99 27.65
N VAL A 86 33.19 7.23 26.94
CA VAL A 86 32.80 6.04 26.19
C VAL A 86 32.34 4.95 27.17
N THR A 87 31.03 4.88 27.43
CA THR A 87 30.40 3.70 28.04
C THR A 87 29.82 2.84 26.92
N ILE A 88 30.60 1.83 26.49
CA ILE A 88 30.12 0.80 25.55
C ILE A 88 29.19 -0.15 26.32
N VAL A 89 27.91 0.18 26.39
CA VAL A 89 26.88 -0.84 26.54
C VAL A 89 26.63 -1.40 25.15
N GLN A 90 27.08 -2.63 24.92
CA GLN A 90 26.79 -3.38 23.70
C GLN A 90 25.27 -3.59 23.58
N ARG A 91 24.59 -2.62 22.97
CA ARG A 91 23.28 -2.84 22.37
C ARG A 91 23.48 -3.88 21.27
N ARG A 92 22.96 -5.08 21.49
CA ARG A 92 22.69 -6.06 20.44
C ARG A 92 21.93 -5.33 19.33
N ARG A 93 22.65 -4.95 18.27
CA ARG A 93 22.06 -4.50 17.01
C ARG A 93 21.33 -5.71 16.45
N GLN A 94 20.05 -5.86 16.82
CA GLN A 94 19.11 -6.56 15.97
C GLN A 94 19.16 -5.80 14.65
N GLN A 95 19.86 -6.39 13.68
CA GLN A 95 19.91 -5.90 12.31
C GLN A 95 18.47 -5.96 11.80
N GLN A 96 17.74 -4.86 11.96
CA GLN A 96 16.55 -4.59 11.18
C GLN A 96 17.05 -4.47 9.74
N GLN A 97 17.02 -5.59 9.02
CA GLN A 97 17.22 -5.61 7.58
C GLN A 97 16.17 -4.66 7.00
N GLN A 98 16.62 -3.48 6.57
CA GLN A 98 15.80 -2.53 5.83
C GLN A 98 15.34 -3.25 4.57
N GLN A 99 14.09 -3.73 4.58
CA GLN A 99 13.53 -4.48 3.47
C GLN A 99 13.44 -3.55 2.26
N GLN A 100 14.37 -3.70 1.32
CA GLN A 100 14.39 -2.89 0.11
C GLN A 100 13.06 -3.08 -0.62
N PRO A 101 12.37 -1.99 -1.01
CA PRO A 101 11.05 -2.10 -1.60
C PRO A 101 11.15 -2.82 -2.94
N HIS A 102 10.52 -3.98 -3.04
CA HIS A 102 10.43 -4.72 -4.30
C HIS A 102 9.82 -3.82 -5.37
N ARG A 103 10.60 -3.49 -6.40
CA ARG A 103 10.17 -2.72 -7.59
C ARG A 103 10.31 -3.60 -8.83
N CYS A 104 9.45 -3.36 -9.81
CA CYS A 104 9.53 -4.04 -11.10
C CYS A 104 10.74 -3.53 -11.90
N MET A 105 11.51 -4.42 -12.52
CA MET A 105 12.67 -4.01 -13.35
C MET A 105 12.27 -3.31 -14.65
N VAL A 106 11.15 -3.71 -15.27
CA VAL A 106 10.70 -3.14 -16.56
C VAL A 106 10.05 -1.78 -16.38
N CYS A 107 9.03 -1.68 -15.51
CA CYS A 107 8.23 -0.46 -15.35
C CYS A 107 8.55 0.36 -14.09
N ARG A 108 9.50 -0.09 -13.25
CA ARG A 108 9.91 0.56 -11.98
C ARG A 108 8.80 0.78 -10.95
N LYS A 109 7.59 0.27 -11.20
CA LYS A 109 6.45 0.29 -10.28
C LYS A 109 6.82 -0.43 -8.98
N ARG A 110 6.46 0.14 -7.84
CA ARG A 110 6.59 -0.52 -6.52
C ARG A 110 5.62 -1.68 -6.47
N VAL A 111 6.15 -2.89 -6.30
CA VAL A 111 5.37 -4.14 -6.28
C VAL A 111 5.18 -4.68 -4.87
N GLY A 112 5.94 -4.21 -3.86
CA GLY A 112 5.70 -4.54 -2.45
C GLY A 112 5.58 -6.05 -2.22
N LEU A 113 4.53 -6.48 -1.51
CA LEU A 113 4.23 -7.90 -1.24
C LEU A 113 3.70 -8.67 -2.47
N THR A 114 3.21 -7.97 -3.51
CA THR A 114 2.63 -8.59 -4.72
C THR A 114 3.64 -8.72 -5.86
N GLY A 115 4.94 -8.61 -5.55
CA GLY A 115 6.02 -8.81 -6.51
C GLY A 115 6.20 -10.27 -6.89
N PHE A 116 6.20 -10.56 -8.19
CA PHE A 116 6.50 -11.89 -8.70
C PHE A 116 7.99 -12.01 -9.01
N LYS A 117 8.66 -13.00 -8.43
CA LYS A 117 10.04 -13.34 -8.76
C LYS A 117 10.06 -14.28 -9.97
N CYS A 118 10.74 -13.89 -11.04
CA CYS A 118 10.96 -14.77 -12.18
C CYS A 118 12.14 -15.73 -11.92
N LYS A 119 12.25 -16.81 -12.71
CA LYS A 119 13.38 -17.75 -12.65
C LYS A 119 14.74 -17.09 -12.95
N CYS A 120 14.74 -15.94 -13.63
CA CYS A 120 15.94 -15.11 -13.80
C CYS A 120 16.35 -14.32 -12.53
N GLY A 121 15.63 -14.46 -11.42
CA GLY A 121 15.97 -13.85 -10.12
C GLY A 121 15.44 -12.42 -9.92
N ILE A 122 14.88 -11.81 -10.97
CA ILE A 122 14.38 -10.43 -10.94
C ILE A 122 12.90 -10.41 -10.52
N THR A 123 12.48 -9.34 -9.81
CA THR A 123 11.09 -9.13 -9.38
C THR A 123 10.33 -8.23 -10.35
N PHE A 124 9.08 -8.60 -10.67
CA PHE A 124 8.21 -7.89 -11.61
C PHE A 124 6.81 -7.65 -11.05
N CYS A 125 6.07 -6.72 -11.68
CA CYS A 125 4.65 -6.49 -11.41
C CYS A 125 3.77 -7.52 -12.16
N GLY A 126 2.47 -7.54 -11.88
CA GLY A 126 1.53 -8.46 -12.55
C GLY A 126 1.57 -8.42 -14.08
N SER A 127 1.77 -7.23 -14.68
CA SER A 127 1.86 -7.07 -16.14
C SER A 127 3.16 -7.60 -16.75
N ASN A 128 4.27 -7.59 -15.99
CA ASN A 128 5.58 -8.02 -16.47
C ASN A 128 6.01 -9.37 -15.88
N ARG A 129 5.04 -10.15 -15.39
CA ARG A 129 5.28 -11.44 -14.73
C ARG A 129 5.80 -12.49 -15.72
N TYR A 130 5.30 -12.48 -16.95
CA TYR A 130 5.61 -13.52 -17.92
C TYR A 130 6.92 -13.26 -18.67
N PRO A 131 7.66 -14.32 -19.07
CA PRO A 131 8.95 -14.22 -19.76
C PRO A 131 8.97 -13.33 -21.01
N GLU A 132 7.88 -13.34 -21.75
CA GLU A 132 7.67 -12.56 -22.97
C GLU A 132 7.61 -11.05 -22.72
N ASN A 133 7.09 -10.63 -21.57
CA ASN A 133 6.93 -9.20 -21.25
C ASN A 133 8.23 -8.53 -20.79
N HIS A 134 9.22 -9.30 -20.35
CA HIS A 134 10.49 -8.75 -19.85
C HIS A 134 11.73 -9.29 -20.57
N GLY A 135 11.55 -10.04 -21.66
CA GLY A 135 12.66 -10.63 -22.42
C GLY A 135 13.55 -11.51 -21.55
N CYS A 136 12.96 -12.49 -20.84
CA CYS A 136 13.69 -13.34 -19.91
C CYS A 136 14.86 -14.04 -20.62
N THR A 137 16.08 -13.86 -20.09
CA THR A 137 17.30 -14.51 -20.61
C THR A 137 17.47 -15.94 -20.10
N PHE A 138 16.55 -16.43 -19.27
CA PHE A 138 16.62 -17.77 -18.70
C PHE A 138 16.07 -18.82 -19.68
N ASP A 139 16.82 -19.91 -19.89
CA ASP A 139 16.46 -21.03 -20.77
C ASP A 139 15.32 -21.91 -20.21
N LEU A 140 14.09 -21.38 -20.22
CA LEU A 140 12.89 -22.08 -19.74
C LEU A 140 12.66 -23.42 -20.43
N LYS A 141 13.01 -23.53 -21.72
CA LYS A 141 12.86 -24.75 -22.52
C LYS A 141 13.78 -25.88 -22.06
N ARG A 142 15.04 -25.56 -21.72
CA ARG A 142 15.99 -26.57 -21.22
C ARG A 142 15.58 -27.02 -19.82
N ALA A 143 15.31 -26.06 -18.93
CA ALA A 143 14.86 -26.36 -17.57
C ALA A 143 13.57 -27.21 -17.55
N GLY A 144 12.60 -26.88 -18.41
CA GLY A 144 11.35 -27.65 -18.51
C GLY A 144 11.57 -29.08 -19.02
N ARG A 145 12.43 -29.28 -20.03
CA ARG A 145 12.75 -30.63 -20.52
C ARG A 145 13.44 -31.48 -19.46
N GLU A 146 14.39 -30.93 -18.72
CA GLU A 146 15.08 -31.65 -17.65
C GLU A 146 14.13 -32.04 -16.51
N GLU A 147 13.20 -31.15 -16.17
CA GLU A 147 12.20 -31.40 -15.13
C GLU A 147 11.20 -32.48 -15.56
N ILE A 148 10.73 -32.44 -16.81
CA ILE A 148 9.87 -33.49 -17.39
C ILE A 148 10.62 -34.82 -17.48
N ALA A 149 11.87 -34.82 -17.95
CA ALA A 149 12.67 -36.04 -18.06
C ALA A 149 12.90 -36.69 -16.69
N ARG A 150 13.07 -35.88 -15.64
CA ARG A 150 13.19 -36.35 -14.25
C ARG A 150 11.88 -36.91 -13.70
N ALA A 151 10.75 -36.32 -14.08
CA ALA A 151 9.42 -36.74 -13.62
C ALA A 151 8.87 -37.95 -14.39
N ASN A 152 9.33 -38.20 -15.62
CA ASN A 152 8.86 -39.30 -16.44
C ASN A 152 9.25 -40.65 -15.81
N PRO A 153 8.27 -41.50 -15.43
CA PRO A 153 8.57 -42.82 -14.89
C PRO A 153 9.20 -43.70 -15.96
N VAL A 154 10.17 -44.53 -15.55
CA VAL A 154 10.89 -45.40 -16.46
C VAL A 154 10.01 -46.61 -16.81
N VAL A 155 9.43 -46.60 -18.01
CA VAL A 155 8.63 -47.71 -18.52
C VAL A 155 9.58 -48.76 -19.11
N LYS A 156 9.88 -49.81 -18.34
CA LYS A 156 10.57 -51.02 -18.82
C LYS A 156 9.56 -52.16 -18.86
N ALA A 157 9.29 -52.69 -20.05
CA ALA A 157 8.53 -53.93 -20.20
C ALA A 157 9.47 -55.13 -20.00
N GLU A 158 8.99 -56.17 -19.34
CA GLU A 158 9.71 -57.44 -19.23
C GLU A 158 9.70 -58.17 -20.58
N LYS A 159 10.84 -58.71 -20.98
CA LYS A 159 10.98 -59.42 -22.25
C LYS A 159 10.25 -60.76 -22.14
N LEU A 160 9.14 -60.90 -22.86
CA LEU A 160 8.37 -62.15 -22.88
C LEU A 160 9.20 -63.27 -23.53
N VAL A 161 9.26 -64.42 -22.85
CA VAL A 161 9.85 -65.64 -23.38
C VAL A 161 8.83 -66.30 -24.29
N LYS A 162 9.27 -66.70 -25.48
CA LYS A 162 8.43 -67.34 -26.49
C LYS A 162 8.05 -68.75 -26.01
N ILE A 163 6.75 -69.04 -26.03
CA ILE A 163 6.16 -70.36 -25.74
C ILE A 163 6.32 -71.27 -26.96
#